data_AF-A0A357BT17-F1
#
_entry.id   AF-A0A357BT17-F1
#
_cell.length_a   1.000
_cell.length_b   1.000
_cell.length_c   1.000
_cell.angle_alpha   90.00
_cell.angle_beta   90.00
_cell.angle_gamma   90.00
#
_symmetry.space_group_name_H-M   'P 1'
#
loop_
_entity.id
_entity.type
_entity.pdbx_description
1 polymer ?
#
loop_
_entity_poly.entity_id
_entity_poly.type
_entity_poly.pdbx_seq_one_letter_code
_entity_poly.pdbx_strand_id
1 'polypeptide(L)'
;KIGMSQLPAEAIVDGSIIDSMTVINVVRDLIGQQDIRVKNTVSALTGHSVIIKKVNLPVMTEAELSESIQWEAEQYIPFPITDVNIDFQILGADTEGRGQMEVMLVAVKKDVINDYTNVIKEAGLAPVIVDVDSFALENMFEINYSIVPNENIAVVNIGATIT
;
A
#
# COMPACT_ATOMS: atom_id res chain seq x y z
N LYS A 1 -11.70 -17.26 10.24
CA LYS A 1 -11.25 -17.04 11.64
C LYS A 1 -10.71 -15.63 11.71
N ILE A 2 -10.93 -14.90 12.81
CA ILE A 2 -10.46 -13.52 13.00
C ILE A 2 -9.76 -13.48 14.36
N GLY A 3 -8.63 -12.80 14.45
CA GLY A 3 -7.90 -12.58 15.68
C GLY A 3 -7.43 -11.14 15.77
N MET A 4 -7.33 -10.62 16.99
CA MET A 4 -6.81 -9.28 17.27
C MET A 4 -5.91 -9.37 18.50
N SER A 5 -4.79 -8.66 18.48
CA SER A 5 -3.89 -8.50 19.62
C SER A 5 -3.42 -7.05 19.71
N GLN A 6 -3.12 -6.59 20.92
CA GLN A 6 -2.59 -5.25 21.13
C GLN A 6 -1.08 -5.23 20.98
N LEU A 7 -0.57 -4.13 20.43
CA LEU A 7 0.85 -3.80 20.40
C LEU A 7 1.14 -2.71 21.45
N PRO A 8 2.34 -2.70 22.05
CA PRO A 8 2.81 -1.55 22.82
C PRO A 8 2.83 -0.29 21.96
N ALA A 9 2.57 0.87 22.57
CA ALA A 9 2.44 2.14 21.86
C ALA A 9 3.72 2.54 21.11
N GLU A 10 4.88 2.08 21.60
CA GLU A 10 6.19 2.38 21.07
C GLU A 10 6.63 1.41 19.97
N ALA A 11 5.89 0.33 19.73
CA ALA A 11 6.29 -0.70 18.77
C ALA A 11 6.18 -0.23 17.32
N ILE A 12 5.18 0.61 17.02
CA ILE A 12 4.96 1.22 15.72
C ILE A 12 4.65 2.71 15.93
N VAL A 13 5.43 3.58 15.31
CA VAL A 13 5.29 5.04 15.41
C VAL A 13 5.22 5.62 14.00
N ASP A 14 4.16 6.37 13.70
CA ASP A 14 3.92 7.00 12.39
C ASP A 14 4.06 6.04 11.19
N GLY A 15 3.59 4.79 11.36
CA GLY A 15 3.68 3.74 10.34
C GLY A 15 5.07 3.12 10.19
N SER A 16 6.04 3.48 11.02
CA SER A 16 7.37 2.86 11.05
C SER A 16 7.46 1.86 12.19
N ILE A 17 8.04 0.68 11.92
CA ILE A 17 8.23 -0.37 12.93
C ILE A 17 9.48 -0.03 13.74
N ILE A 18 9.32 0.29 15.02
CA ILE A 18 10.41 0.66 15.92
C ILE A 18 10.92 -0.55 16.71
N ASP A 19 10.00 -1.41 17.18
CA ASP A 19 10.33 -2.65 17.88
C ASP A 19 9.82 -3.86 17.09
N SER A 20 10.64 -4.30 16.13
CA SER A 20 10.32 -5.43 15.27
C SER A 20 10.12 -6.73 16.06
N MET A 21 10.94 -6.98 17.09
CA MET A 21 10.88 -8.21 17.90
C MET A 21 9.54 -8.34 18.61
N THR A 22 9.04 -7.25 19.19
CA THR A 22 7.73 -7.23 19.82
C THR A 22 6.61 -7.49 18.81
N VAL A 23 6.64 -6.83 17.64
CA VAL A 23 5.63 -7.04 16.59
C VAL A 23 5.65 -8.50 16.09
N ILE A 24 6.83 -9.05 15.84
CA ILE A 24 7.03 -10.43 15.38
C ILE A 24 6.42 -11.43 16.37
N ASN A 25 6.70 -11.27 17.66
CA ASN A 25 6.19 -12.19 18.68
C ASN A 25 4.67 -12.11 18.79
N VAL A 26 4.11 -10.90 18.80
CA VAL A 26 2.65 -10.70 18.87
C VAL A 26 1.94 -11.30 17.65
N VAL A 27 2.47 -11.11 16.44
CA VAL A 27 1.90 -11.71 15.22
C VAL A 27 1.99 -13.24 15.28
N ARG A 28 3.15 -13.79 15.68
CA ARG A 28 3.35 -15.25 15.78
C ARG A 28 2.39 -15.89 16.77
N ASP A 29 2.22 -15.28 17.94
CA ASP A 29 1.32 -15.75 18.99
C ASP A 29 -0.13 -15.68 18.52
N LEU A 30 -0.52 -14.59 17.86
CA LEU A 30 -1.88 -14.42 17.33
C LEU A 30 -2.22 -15.50 16.29
N ILE A 31 -1.32 -15.76 15.34
CA ILE A 31 -1.49 -16.79 14.32
C ILE A 31 -1.59 -18.18 14.95
N GLY A 32 -0.77 -18.47 15.97
CA GLY A 32 -0.79 -19.71 16.73
C GLY A 32 -2.11 -19.92 17.50
N GLN A 33 -2.57 -18.89 18.21
CA GLN A 33 -3.83 -18.92 18.97
C GLN A 33 -5.05 -19.15 18.08
N GLN A 34 -5.04 -18.61 16.87
CA GLN A 34 -6.13 -18.78 15.91
C GLN A 34 -6.02 -20.09 15.10
N ASP A 35 -4.95 -20.88 15.24
CA ASP A 35 -4.68 -22.07 14.43
C ASP A 35 -4.84 -21.75 12.93
N ILE A 36 -4.20 -20.68 12.48
CA ILE A 36 -4.17 -20.27 11.07
C ILE A 36 -2.99 -20.99 10.39
N ARG A 37 -3.31 -21.81 9.39
CA ARG A 37 -2.31 -22.62 8.66
C ARG A 37 -1.82 -21.96 7.37
N VAL A 38 -2.58 -21.02 6.83
CA VAL A 38 -2.20 -20.26 5.63
C VAL A 38 -1.02 -19.36 5.99
N LYS A 39 0.00 -19.38 5.14
CA LYS A 39 1.24 -18.60 5.33
C LYS A 39 1.31 -17.38 4.43
N ASN A 40 0.63 -17.39 3.29
CA ASN A 40 0.58 -16.25 2.39
C ASN A 40 -0.18 -15.10 3.07
N THR A 41 0.46 -13.95 3.16
CA THR A 41 -0.03 -12.77 3.85
C THR A 41 -0.04 -11.59 2.90
N VAL A 42 -1.16 -10.88 2.90
CA VAL A 42 -1.28 -9.55 2.32
C VAL A 42 -1.22 -8.55 3.47
N SER A 43 -0.40 -7.53 3.33
CA SER A 43 -0.31 -6.41 4.28
C SER A 43 -0.55 -5.10 3.54
N ALA A 44 -0.90 -4.05 4.27
CA ALA A 44 -1.01 -2.71 3.70
C ALA A 44 -0.08 -1.72 4.43
N LEU A 45 0.41 -0.74 3.70
CA LEU A 45 1.14 0.41 4.22
C LEU A 45 0.21 1.62 4.31
N THR A 46 0.46 2.47 5.30
CA THR A 46 -0.44 3.58 5.62
C THR A 46 0.12 4.93 5.19
N GLY A 47 -0.76 5.79 4.67
CA GLY A 47 -0.63 7.25 4.57
C GLY A 47 0.78 7.80 4.34
N HIS A 48 1.44 8.27 5.41
CA HIS A 48 2.70 9.03 5.35
C HIS A 48 3.87 8.33 4.65
N SER A 49 3.86 6.99 4.61
CA SER A 49 4.92 6.23 3.95
C SER A 49 4.69 6.03 2.46
N VAL A 50 3.49 6.36 1.97
CA VAL A 50 3.05 6.11 0.59
C VAL A 50 2.70 7.42 -0.10
N ILE A 51 3.25 7.63 -1.29
CA ILE A 51 2.89 8.75 -2.15
C ILE A 51 1.99 8.21 -3.26
N ILE A 52 0.74 8.67 -3.29
CA ILE A 52 -0.21 8.38 -4.36
C ILE A 52 -0.43 9.66 -5.16
N LYS A 53 -0.18 9.61 -6.47
CA LYS A 53 -0.32 10.79 -7.32
C LYS A 53 -0.86 10.43 -8.69
N LYS A 54 -1.90 11.15 -9.11
CA LYS A 54 -2.37 11.13 -10.49
C LYS A 54 -1.50 12.06 -11.34
N VAL A 55 -0.93 11.53 -12.42
CA VAL A 55 -0.05 12.25 -13.34
C VAL A 55 -0.50 12.03 -14.79
N ASN A 56 -0.13 12.98 -15.66
CA ASN A 56 -0.36 12.87 -17.09
C ASN A 56 0.97 12.62 -17.78
N LEU A 57 1.08 11.49 -18.46
CA LEU A 57 2.28 11.08 -19.19
C LEU A 57 1.98 11.00 -20.69
N PRO A 58 2.98 11.10 -21.57
CA PRO A 58 2.80 10.83 -22.99
C PRO A 58 2.21 9.43 -23.21
N VAL A 59 1.36 9.27 -24.23
CA VAL A 59 0.79 7.96 -24.56
C VAL A 59 1.90 6.99 -24.95
N MET A 60 1.91 5.84 -24.29
CA MET A 60 2.81 4.72 -24.55
C MET A 60 2.11 3.41 -24.19
N THR A 61 2.65 2.29 -24.65
CA THR A 61 2.19 0.97 -24.24
C THR A 61 2.53 0.70 -22.77
N GLU A 62 1.81 -0.22 -22.13
CA GLU A 62 2.09 -0.61 -20.74
C GLU A 62 3.53 -1.12 -20.56
N ALA A 63 4.07 -1.83 -21.55
CA ALA A 63 5.46 -2.30 -21.54
C ALA A 63 6.46 -1.13 -21.59
N GLU A 64 6.25 -0.16 -22.49
CA GLU A 64 7.09 1.04 -22.57
C GLU A 64 6.99 1.90 -21.31
N LEU A 65 5.80 1.99 -20.72
CA LEU A 65 5.60 2.66 -19.44
C LEU A 65 6.38 1.95 -18.33
N SER A 66 6.30 0.62 -18.25
CA SER A 66 7.02 -0.14 -17.24
C SER A 66 8.54 0.05 -17.32
N GLU A 67 9.11 0.25 -18.51
CA GLU A 67 10.54 0.51 -18.69
C GLU A 67 10.93 1.95 -18.37
N SER A 68 10.05 2.92 -18.65
CA SER A 68 10.32 4.36 -18.49
C SER A 68 9.83 4.96 -17.17
N ILE A 69 8.98 4.25 -16.41
CA ILE A 69 8.25 4.80 -15.27
C ILE A 69 9.16 5.38 -14.20
N GLN A 70 10.33 4.77 -13.96
CA GLN A 70 11.29 5.29 -12.98
C GLN A 70 11.80 6.67 -13.36
N TRP A 71 12.04 6.91 -14.65
CA TRP A 71 12.50 8.20 -15.16
C TRP A 71 11.36 9.23 -15.15
N GLU A 72 10.19 8.84 -15.66
CA GLU A 72 9.02 9.72 -15.72
C GLU A 72 8.54 10.16 -14.32
N ALA A 73 8.66 9.26 -13.33
CA ALA A 73 8.28 9.50 -11.94
C ALA A 73 9.24 10.41 -11.16
N GLU A 74 10.50 10.60 -11.61
CA GLU A 74 11.53 11.33 -10.86
C GLU A 74 11.11 12.76 -10.52
N GLN A 75 10.43 13.45 -11.44
CA GLN A 75 9.93 14.81 -11.22
C GLN A 75 8.78 14.88 -10.19
N TYR A 76 8.13 13.76 -9.89
CA TYR A 76 6.94 13.70 -9.05
C TYR A 76 7.24 13.25 -7.62
N ILE A 77 8.37 12.56 -7.40
CA ILE A 77 8.75 11.98 -6.12
C ILE A 77 9.85 12.84 -5.46
N PRO A 78 9.68 13.28 -4.19
CA PRO A 78 10.63 14.15 -3.50
C PRO A 78 11.87 13.41 -2.95
N PHE A 79 12.18 12.24 -3.48
CA PHE A 79 13.25 11.35 -3.03
C PHE A 79 14.01 10.79 -4.23
N PRO A 80 15.27 10.32 -4.04
CA PRO A 80 15.99 9.61 -5.08
C PRO A 80 15.20 8.39 -5.53
N ILE A 81 14.99 8.26 -6.85
CA ILE A 81 14.24 7.14 -7.43
C ILE A 81 14.86 5.78 -7.08
N THR A 82 16.18 5.75 -6.84
CA THR A 82 16.93 4.56 -6.43
C THR A 82 16.49 3.99 -5.09
N ASP A 83 15.90 4.80 -4.23
CA ASP A 83 15.57 4.44 -2.84
C ASP A 83 14.08 4.15 -2.66
N VAL A 84 13.32 4.13 -3.77
CA VAL A 84 11.87 4.04 -3.79
C VAL A 84 11.44 2.88 -4.68
N ASN A 85 10.41 2.15 -4.25
CA ASN A 85 9.65 1.24 -5.10
C ASN A 85 8.46 2.00 -5.68
N ILE A 86 8.24 1.82 -6.98
CA ILE A 86 7.14 2.47 -7.70
C ILE A 86 6.28 1.39 -8.33
N ASP A 87 4.98 1.59 -8.21
CA ASP A 87 3.96 0.88 -8.97
C ASP A 87 3.04 1.89 -9.66
N PHE A 88 2.36 1.45 -10.71
CA PHE A 88 1.49 2.32 -11.50
C PHE A 88 0.25 1.61 -12.00
N GLN A 89 -0.82 2.39 -12.20
CA GLN A 89 -2.04 1.94 -12.84
C GLN A 89 -2.48 2.97 -13.89
N ILE A 90 -2.71 2.53 -15.12
CA ILE A 90 -3.28 3.38 -16.17
C ILE A 90 -4.78 3.53 -15.87
N LEU A 91 -5.24 4.77 -15.67
CA LEU A 91 -6.63 5.09 -15.33
C LEU A 91 -7.49 5.34 -16.57
N GLY A 92 -6.88 5.86 -17.64
CA GLY A 92 -7.56 6.17 -18.88
C GLY A 92 -6.59 6.36 -20.03
N ALA A 93 -6.96 5.85 -21.20
CA ALA A 93 -6.29 6.18 -22.45
C ALA A 93 -6.54 7.65 -22.81
N ASP A 94 -5.82 8.18 -23.81
CA ASP A 94 -5.98 9.55 -24.31
C ASP A 94 -7.42 9.82 -24.81
N THR A 95 -8.30 10.22 -23.89
CA THR A 95 -9.70 10.50 -24.19
C THR A 95 -9.89 11.83 -24.89
N GLU A 96 -8.90 12.73 -24.83
CA GLU A 96 -8.98 14.08 -25.38
C GLU A 96 -8.18 14.26 -26.69
N GLY A 97 -7.51 13.21 -27.19
CA GLY A 97 -6.67 13.27 -28.39
C GLY A 97 -5.44 14.17 -28.23
N ARG A 98 -4.99 14.39 -26.98
CA ARG A 98 -3.89 15.30 -26.61
C ARG A 98 -2.53 14.59 -26.59
N GLY A 99 -2.49 13.30 -26.89
CA GLY A 99 -1.29 12.47 -26.79
C GLY A 99 -0.85 12.24 -25.35
N GLN A 100 -1.75 12.37 -24.37
CA GLN A 100 -1.47 12.13 -22.96
C GLN A 100 -2.39 11.06 -22.39
N MET A 101 -1.87 10.22 -21.50
CA MET A 101 -2.63 9.22 -20.74
C MET A 101 -2.57 9.54 -19.24
N GLU A 102 -3.64 9.18 -18.52
CA GLU A 102 -3.72 9.39 -17.08
C GLU A 102 -3.20 8.15 -16.35
N VAL A 103 -2.22 8.35 -15.47
CA VAL A 103 -1.59 7.28 -14.70
C VAL A 103 -1.65 7.62 -13.21
N MET A 104 -2.03 6.65 -12.40
CA MET A 104 -1.88 6.70 -10.95
C MET A 104 -0.53 6.10 -10.58
N LEU A 105 0.33 6.90 -9.96
CA LEU A 105 1.61 6.45 -9.40
C LEU A 105 1.46 6.20 -7.91
N VAL A 106 2.04 5.09 -7.46
CA VAL A 106 2.21 4.76 -6.05
C VAL A 106 3.69 4.58 -5.79
N ALA A 107 4.23 5.30 -4.82
CA ALA A 107 5.65 5.29 -4.50
C ALA A 107 5.90 5.16 -3.01
N VAL A 108 6.80 4.26 -2.62
CA VAL A 108 7.12 3.95 -1.22
C VAL A 108 8.62 3.75 -1.06
N LYS A 109 9.22 4.27 0.01
CA LYS A 109 10.63 4.02 0.32
C LYS A 109 10.91 2.51 0.47
N LYS A 110 11.99 2.03 -0.13
CA LYS A 110 12.41 0.62 -0.07
C LYS A 110 12.55 0.11 1.37
N ASP A 111 13.12 0.93 2.25
CA ASP A 111 13.33 0.58 3.66
C ASP A 111 12.01 0.23 4.37
N VAL A 112 10.95 1.02 4.14
CA VAL A 112 9.64 0.79 4.78
C VAL A 112 9.05 -0.56 4.33
N ILE A 113 9.11 -0.87 3.04
CA ILE A 113 8.64 -2.17 2.52
C ILE A 113 9.49 -3.31 3.10
N ASN A 114 10.81 -3.12 3.18
CA ASN A 114 11.71 -4.12 3.73
C ASN A 114 11.41 -4.39 5.21
N ASP A 115 11.19 -3.36 6.02
CA ASP A 115 10.88 -3.52 7.45
C ASP A 115 9.62 -4.36 7.67
N TYR A 116 8.53 -4.02 6.96
CA TYR A 116 7.27 -4.77 7.05
C TYR A 116 7.42 -6.21 6.54
N THR A 117 8.04 -6.40 5.37
CA THR A 117 8.20 -7.74 4.79
C THR A 117 9.12 -8.63 5.64
N ASN A 118 10.14 -8.05 6.28
CA ASN A 118 11.03 -8.77 7.20
C ASN A 118 10.28 -9.21 8.46
N VAL A 119 9.49 -8.34 9.09
CA VAL A 119 8.64 -8.70 10.24
C VAL A 119 7.68 -9.84 9.90
N ILE A 120 7.03 -9.79 8.74
CA ILE A 120 6.12 -10.85 8.28
C ILE A 120 6.88 -12.18 8.09
N LYS A 121 8.06 -12.14 7.45
CA LYS A 121 8.90 -13.34 7.24
C LYS A 121 9.38 -13.94 8.55
N GLU A 122 9.87 -13.12 9.48
CA GLU A 122 10.37 -13.56 10.78
C GLU A 122 9.24 -14.08 11.70
N ALA A 123 8.01 -13.59 11.53
CA ALA A 123 6.83 -14.19 12.15
C ALA A 123 6.46 -15.57 11.59
N GLY A 124 7.15 -16.04 10.54
CA GLY A 124 6.93 -17.35 9.91
C GLY A 124 5.78 -17.35 8.91
N LEU A 125 5.56 -16.20 8.25
CA LEU A 125 4.59 -15.97 7.17
C LEU A 125 5.33 -15.60 5.87
N ALA A 126 4.60 -15.51 4.77
CA ALA A 126 5.11 -15.18 3.45
C ALA A 126 4.37 -13.97 2.89
N PRO A 127 5.00 -12.77 2.84
CA PRO A 127 4.36 -11.60 2.24
C PRO A 127 4.23 -11.81 0.72
N VAL A 128 3.00 -11.78 0.21
CA VAL A 128 2.72 -11.95 -1.23
C VAL A 128 2.34 -10.63 -1.89
N ILE A 129 1.68 -9.74 -1.16
CA ILE A 129 1.24 -8.42 -1.64
C ILE A 129 1.45 -7.42 -0.50
N VAL A 130 2.01 -6.26 -0.85
CA VAL A 130 2.06 -5.08 0.01
C VAL A 130 1.21 -4.02 -0.67
N ASP A 131 0.00 -3.81 -0.15
CA ASP A 131 -1.01 -2.91 -0.69
C ASP A 131 -0.96 -1.54 0.05
N VAL A 132 -1.84 -0.62 -0.34
CA VAL A 132 -2.07 0.65 0.34
C VAL A 132 -3.39 0.58 1.10
N ASP A 133 -3.39 1.11 2.33
CA ASP A 133 -4.55 1.06 3.21
C ASP A 133 -5.81 1.73 2.64
N SER A 134 -5.65 2.82 1.90
CA SER A 134 -6.73 3.52 1.22
C SER A 134 -7.43 2.65 0.18
N PHE A 135 -6.69 1.91 -0.64
CA PHE A 135 -7.25 0.98 -1.64
C PHE A 135 -7.87 -0.24 -0.97
N ALA A 136 -7.27 -0.76 0.10
CA ALA A 136 -7.86 -1.84 0.88
C ALA A 136 -9.22 -1.42 1.50
N LEU A 137 -9.32 -0.17 1.96
CA LEU A 137 -10.55 0.43 2.50
C LEU A 137 -11.61 0.62 1.41
N GLU A 138 -11.20 1.08 0.22
CA GLU A 138 -12.05 1.19 -0.96
C GLU A 138 -12.62 -0.18 -1.36
N ASN A 139 -11.77 -1.19 -1.53
CA ASN A 139 -12.18 -2.57 -1.82
C ASN A 139 -13.19 -3.10 -0.78
N MET A 140 -12.93 -2.85 0.51
CA MET A 140 -13.85 -3.22 1.57
C MET A 140 -15.20 -2.49 1.44
N PHE A 141 -15.18 -1.21 1.10
CA PHE A 141 -16.39 -0.42 0.88
C PHE A 141 -17.22 -0.97 -0.28
N GLU A 142 -16.61 -1.20 -1.44
CA GLU A 142 -17.30 -1.70 -2.64
C GLU A 142 -17.95 -3.09 -2.43
N ILE A 143 -17.34 -3.94 -1.61
CA ILE A 143 -17.89 -5.26 -1.29
C ILE A 143 -19.14 -5.15 -0.40
N ASN A 144 -19.16 -4.17 0.52
CA ASN A 144 -20.21 -4.07 1.54
C ASN A 144 -21.35 -3.13 1.14
N TYR A 145 -21.10 -2.18 0.24
CA TYR A 145 -22.05 -1.15 -0.14
C TYR A 145 -22.20 -1.06 -1.66
N SER A 146 -23.41 -0.78 -2.13
CA SER A 146 -23.63 -0.53 -3.54
C SER A 146 -23.11 0.86 -3.92
N ILE A 147 -22.30 0.92 -4.97
CA ILE A 147 -21.87 2.17 -5.57
C ILE A 147 -23.05 2.75 -6.34
N VAL A 148 -23.65 3.81 -5.82
CA VAL A 148 -24.73 4.54 -6.50
C VAL A 148 -24.09 5.53 -7.47
N PRO A 149 -24.38 5.45 -8.79
CA PRO A 149 -23.83 6.40 -9.75
C PRO A 149 -24.18 7.84 -9.38
N ASN A 150 -23.22 8.74 -9.47
CA ASN A 150 -23.35 10.19 -9.19
C ASN A 150 -23.59 10.56 -7.72
N GLU A 151 -23.36 9.66 -6.77
CA GLU A 151 -23.28 10.01 -5.35
C GLU A 151 -21.82 10.11 -4.88
N ASN A 152 -21.53 11.16 -4.12
CA ASN A 152 -20.21 11.36 -3.51
C ASN A 152 -20.23 10.76 -2.10
N ILE A 153 -19.37 9.78 -1.87
CA ILE A 153 -19.27 9.09 -0.58
C ILE A 153 -17.93 9.45 0.05
N ALA A 154 -17.98 9.94 1.29
CA ALA A 154 -16.80 10.16 2.10
C ALA A 154 -16.63 8.97 3.06
N VAL A 155 -15.51 8.26 2.94
CA VAL A 155 -15.13 7.20 3.89
C VAL A 155 -14.15 7.79 4.90
N VAL A 156 -14.47 7.68 6.19
CA VAL A 156 -13.64 8.23 7.28
C VAL A 156 -13.19 7.10 8.18
N ASN A 157 -11.88 6.83 8.23
CA ASN A 157 -11.28 5.76 9.02
C ASN A 157 -10.68 6.32 10.32
N ILE A 158 -11.44 6.30 11.42
CA ILE A 158 -10.98 6.89 12.69
C ILE A 158 -10.17 5.87 13.48
N GLY A 159 -8.84 5.95 13.37
CA GLY A 159 -7.90 5.14 14.13
C GLY A 159 -7.54 5.73 15.49
N ALA A 160 -6.60 5.08 16.19
CA ALA A 160 -6.13 5.53 17.52
C ALA A 160 -5.31 6.83 17.46
N THR A 161 -4.47 6.97 16.42
CA THR A 161 -3.54 8.10 16.27
C THR A 161 -3.66 8.80 14.91
N ILE A 162 -4.33 8.18 13.93
CA ILE A 162 -4.45 8.64 12.54
C ILE A 162 -5.92 8.56 12.11
N THR A 163 -6.35 9.46 11.24
CA THR A 163 -7.68 9.46 10.58
C THR A 163 -7.52 9.41 9.07
#